data_AF-A0A942PPA4-F1
#
_entry.id   AF-A0A942PPA4-F1
#
_cell.length_a   1.000
_cell.length_b   1.000
_cell.length_c   1.000
_cell.angle_alpha   90.00
_cell.angle_beta   90.00
_cell.angle_gamma   90.00
#
_symmetry.space_group_name_H-M   'P 1'
#
loop_
_entity.id
_entity.type
_entity.pdbx_description
1 polymer ?
#
loop_
_entity_poly.entity_id
_entity_poly.type
_entity_poly.pdbx_seq_one_letter_code
_entity_poly.pdbx_strand_id
1 'polypeptide(L)'
;MRLRHLLLILLAMAAGLGHAESSLDVTTQLARSGAYQLAWQRVERDQPARVDDPQWMEWEALRLSLLVELQREPEVLQRIAGLPAVAAPLYLPAARAALQQSDPTAARTFTAKFLWSGQSGEFQLKEARRMVIRSYLAERRSDAAYLALLRYRQDYAPLADEETTAFGEQLLLAGGVTETANWLAQLAENTPLKLLVRMKTAQLSPEAAIAAARGAIEPPTPALALPDKSSRKPIKLAPPLPPAKPTGRELAGYWAIIGLAGEQLKNSALQVEALERRLNLAVVSEDGLFGARAATLWKVYEELGLESANRAQLLIGEDNLWLELAVNNTTAEPLAARGLFAFLARRGASAEIRNAGKVRLAAMLMGKGLDITAVRLFAGEADGEAPLLEQIQAADKARRSELLIAFGQAAAARGEHAQAAEYFLRASGTRAQRLAADSLMRADLPEDAQRLYEGLLKP
;
A
#
# COMPACT_ATOMS: atom_id res chain seq x y z
N MET A 1 67.64 -20.38 16.16
CA MET A 1 66.46 -20.21 15.27
C MET A 1 65.15 -20.76 15.84
N ARG A 2 65.13 -21.83 16.66
CA ARG A 2 63.87 -22.41 17.18
C ARG A 2 63.14 -21.61 18.27
N LEU A 3 63.83 -20.72 18.99
CA LEU A 3 63.22 -19.87 20.04
C LEU A 3 62.44 -18.66 19.49
N ARG A 4 62.78 -18.17 18.30
CA ARG A 4 62.09 -17.03 17.64
C ARG A 4 60.73 -17.43 17.07
N HIS A 5 60.55 -18.69 16.68
CA HIS A 5 59.28 -19.20 16.16
C HIS A 5 58.27 -19.53 17.27
N LEU A 6 58.74 -19.94 18.44
CA LEU A 6 57.86 -20.10 19.62
C LEU A 6 57.35 -18.75 20.15
N LEU A 7 58.17 -17.69 20.10
CA LEU A 7 57.75 -16.34 20.53
C LEU A 7 56.75 -15.69 19.55
N LEU A 8 56.86 -15.98 18.25
CA LEU A 8 55.92 -15.49 17.21
C LEU A 8 54.57 -16.22 17.25
N ILE A 9 54.53 -17.49 17.65
CA ILE A 9 53.27 -18.24 17.83
C ILE A 9 52.56 -17.81 19.11
N LEU A 10 53.30 -17.51 20.18
CA LEU A 10 52.72 -16.93 21.41
C LEU A 10 52.25 -15.48 21.23
N LEU A 11 52.90 -14.67 20.38
CA LEU A 11 52.41 -13.33 20.05
C LEU A 11 51.18 -13.34 19.12
N ALA A 12 51.04 -14.35 18.26
CA ALA A 12 49.86 -14.50 17.38
C ALA A 12 48.61 -14.98 18.14
N MET A 13 48.75 -15.70 19.25
CA MET A 13 47.61 -16.03 20.13
C MET A 13 47.19 -14.86 21.03
N ALA A 14 48.07 -13.89 21.30
CA ALA A 14 47.73 -12.71 22.10
C ALA A 14 46.98 -11.61 21.31
N ALA A 15 47.01 -11.65 19.97
CA ALA A 15 46.26 -10.73 19.10
C ALA A 15 44.81 -11.18 18.81
N GLY A 16 44.42 -12.36 19.32
CA GLY A 16 43.08 -12.93 19.23
C GLY A 16 42.21 -12.68 20.47
N LEU A 17 42.51 -11.66 21.28
CA LEU A 17 41.49 -11.05 22.16
C LEU A 17 40.52 -10.23 21.30
N GLY A 18 39.89 -10.90 20.32
CA GLY A 18 38.68 -10.41 19.71
C GLY A 18 37.69 -10.20 20.84
N HIS A 19 37.08 -9.01 20.90
CA HIS A 19 35.97 -8.77 21.81
C HIS A 19 35.00 -9.92 21.61
N ALA A 20 34.82 -10.77 22.63
CA ALA A 20 33.78 -11.78 22.61
C ALA A 20 32.49 -11.02 22.31
N GLU A 21 31.95 -11.22 21.12
CA GLU A 21 30.75 -10.53 20.65
C GLU A 21 29.71 -10.67 21.76
N SER A 22 29.20 -9.55 22.26
CA SER A 22 28.40 -9.60 23.48
C SER A 22 27.16 -10.47 23.21
N SER A 23 26.66 -11.21 24.21
CA SER A 23 25.49 -12.07 23.97
C SER A 23 24.29 -11.26 23.44
N LEU A 24 24.23 -9.97 23.80
CA LEU A 24 23.25 -9.02 23.31
C LEU A 24 23.42 -8.71 21.81
N ASP A 25 24.64 -8.52 21.32
CA ASP A 25 24.92 -8.26 19.90
C ASP A 25 24.47 -9.41 19.02
N VAL A 26 24.83 -10.64 19.40
CA VAL A 26 24.42 -11.86 18.69
C VAL A 26 22.90 -11.99 18.68
N THR A 27 22.25 -11.72 19.81
CA THR A 27 20.78 -11.79 19.92
C THR A 27 20.10 -10.71 19.06
N THR A 28 20.68 -9.51 19.01
CA THR A 28 20.22 -8.41 18.15
C THR A 28 20.38 -8.76 16.67
N GLN A 29 21.48 -9.42 16.29
CA GLN A 29 21.70 -9.85 14.91
C GLN A 29 20.67 -10.90 14.48
N LEU A 30 20.34 -11.86 15.35
CA LEU A 30 19.26 -12.83 15.10
C LEU A 30 17.90 -12.14 14.92
N ALA A 31 17.60 -11.13 15.74
CA ALA A 31 16.38 -10.34 15.57
C ALA A 31 16.37 -9.61 14.22
N ARG A 32 17.48 -8.98 13.83
CA ARG A 32 17.62 -8.27 12.56
C ARG A 32 17.54 -9.18 11.34
N SER A 33 17.89 -10.45 11.47
CA SER A 33 17.74 -11.45 10.41
C SER A 33 16.34 -12.08 10.34
N GLY A 34 15.40 -11.65 11.19
CA GLY A 34 14.04 -12.18 11.24
C GLY A 34 13.90 -13.47 12.05
N ALA A 35 14.97 -13.95 12.69
CA ALA A 35 14.95 -15.15 13.53
C ALA A 35 14.39 -14.84 14.94
N TYR A 36 13.19 -14.25 15.00
CA TYR A 36 12.60 -13.66 16.21
C TYR A 36 12.42 -14.67 17.34
N GLN A 37 12.03 -15.93 17.04
CA GLN A 37 11.86 -16.96 18.05
C GLN A 37 13.19 -17.37 18.72
N LEU A 38 14.27 -17.48 17.94
CA LEU A 38 15.59 -17.81 18.47
C LEU A 38 16.16 -16.64 19.28
N ALA A 39 15.99 -15.41 18.78
CA ALA A 39 16.35 -14.21 19.52
C ALA A 39 15.60 -14.15 20.86
N TRP A 40 14.30 -14.43 20.86
CA TRP A 40 13.47 -14.49 22.07
C TRP A 40 13.98 -15.51 23.09
N GLN A 41 14.29 -16.74 22.68
CA GLN A 41 14.83 -17.76 23.58
C GLN A 41 16.15 -17.32 24.24
N ARG A 42 17.00 -16.57 23.51
CA ARG A 42 18.24 -16.03 24.09
C ARG A 42 17.97 -14.92 25.08
N VAL A 43 17.02 -14.02 24.81
CA VAL A 43 16.59 -13.00 25.78
C VAL A 43 16.13 -13.64 27.09
N GLU A 44 15.34 -14.71 27.03
CA GLU A 44 14.87 -15.40 28.24
C GLU A 44 16.00 -16.05 29.06
N ARG A 45 17.07 -16.48 28.39
CA ARG A 45 18.22 -17.14 29.04
C ARG A 45 19.28 -16.15 29.55
N ASP A 46 19.57 -15.12 28.77
CA ASP A 46 20.79 -14.32 28.89
C ASP A 46 20.55 -12.92 29.47
N GLN A 47 19.30 -12.45 29.57
CA GLN A 47 19.01 -11.12 30.12
C GLN A 47 19.37 -11.06 31.61
N PRO A 48 20.06 -9.98 32.07
CA PRO A 48 20.32 -9.78 33.48
C PRO A 48 19.05 -9.75 34.33
N ALA A 49 19.09 -10.38 35.51
CA ALA A 49 17.94 -10.44 36.41
C ALA A 49 17.67 -9.10 37.13
N ARG A 50 18.71 -8.28 37.32
CA ARG A 50 18.62 -7.04 38.09
C ARG A 50 18.45 -5.82 37.16
N VAL A 51 17.53 -4.94 37.53
CA VAL A 51 17.18 -3.73 36.76
C VAL A 51 18.29 -2.66 36.81
N ASP A 52 19.17 -2.73 37.80
CA ASP A 52 20.31 -1.83 37.96
C ASP A 52 21.53 -2.22 37.12
N ASP A 53 21.48 -3.36 36.41
CA ASP A 53 22.54 -3.74 35.48
C ASP A 53 22.59 -2.77 34.28
N PRO A 54 23.77 -2.23 33.90
CA PRO A 54 23.90 -1.26 32.82
C PRO A 54 23.30 -1.70 31.49
N GLN A 55 23.32 -3.01 31.18
CA GLN A 55 22.80 -3.55 29.93
C GLN A 55 21.34 -3.97 30.02
N TRP A 56 20.74 -3.96 31.21
CA TRP A 56 19.37 -4.42 31.42
C TRP A 56 18.37 -3.70 30.53
N MET A 57 18.54 -2.38 30.37
CA MET A 57 17.62 -1.55 29.57
C MET A 57 17.68 -1.92 28.08
N GLU A 58 18.86 -2.24 27.55
CA GLU A 58 19.03 -2.66 26.16
C GLU A 58 18.41 -4.04 25.92
N TRP A 59 18.61 -4.97 26.86
CA TRP A 59 17.96 -6.28 26.83
C TRP A 59 16.44 -6.18 26.91
N GLU A 60 15.89 -5.33 27.80
CA GLU A 60 14.44 -5.18 27.92
C GLU A 60 13.86 -4.47 26.68
N ALA A 61 14.57 -3.50 26.08
CA ALA A 61 14.17 -2.92 24.80
C ALA A 61 14.10 -3.98 23.69
N LEU A 62 15.11 -4.84 23.59
CA LEU A 62 15.12 -5.95 22.63
C LEU A 62 13.97 -6.92 22.91
N ARG A 63 13.76 -7.29 24.17
CA ARG A 63 12.64 -8.15 24.61
C ARG A 63 11.30 -7.61 24.13
N LEU A 64 11.00 -6.35 24.42
CA LEU A 64 9.71 -5.74 24.07
C LEU A 64 9.55 -5.64 22.56
N SER A 65 10.63 -5.33 21.82
CA SER A 65 10.57 -5.32 20.36
C SER A 65 10.27 -6.69 19.77
N LEU A 66 10.90 -7.76 20.29
CA LEU A 66 10.64 -9.13 19.87
C LEU A 66 9.21 -9.58 20.19
N LEU A 67 8.68 -9.22 21.37
CA LEU A 67 7.28 -9.53 21.70
C LEU A 67 6.30 -8.86 20.74
N VAL A 68 6.57 -7.62 20.31
CA VAL A 68 5.77 -6.94 19.29
C VAL A 68 5.86 -7.67 17.94
N GLU A 69 7.06 -8.01 17.47
CA GLU A 69 7.24 -8.71 16.19
C GLU A 69 6.62 -10.13 16.20
N LEU A 70 6.60 -10.78 17.38
CA LEU A 70 5.96 -12.08 17.59
C LEU A 70 4.45 -12.00 17.84
N GLN A 71 3.83 -10.80 17.79
CA GLN A 71 2.40 -10.59 18.07
C GLN A 71 1.98 -11.07 19.48
N ARG A 72 2.83 -10.79 20.47
CA ARG A 72 2.62 -11.09 21.90
C ARG A 72 2.42 -9.81 22.70
N GLU A 73 1.59 -8.91 22.18
CA GLU A 73 1.34 -7.59 22.73
C GLU A 73 0.78 -7.60 24.17
N PRO A 74 -0.04 -8.59 24.64
CA PRO A 74 -0.49 -8.62 26.04
C PRO A 74 0.67 -8.69 27.03
N GLU A 75 1.74 -9.40 26.66
CA GLU A 75 2.94 -9.53 27.50
C GLU A 75 3.74 -8.23 27.54
N VAL A 76 3.79 -7.49 26.43
CA VAL A 76 4.38 -6.14 26.39
C VAL A 76 3.70 -5.24 27.42
N LEU A 77 2.37 -5.21 27.41
CA LEU A 77 1.60 -4.36 28.32
C LEU A 77 1.77 -4.79 29.79
N GLN A 78 1.74 -6.09 30.07
CA GLN A 78 1.94 -6.62 31.42
C GLN A 78 3.31 -6.24 31.98
N ARG A 79 4.37 -6.40 31.18
CA ARG A 79 5.74 -6.08 31.61
C ARG A 79 5.90 -4.58 31.89
N ILE A 80 5.35 -3.74 31.02
CA ILE A 80 5.53 -2.29 31.09
C ILE A 80 4.76 -1.67 32.26
N ALA A 81 3.66 -2.28 32.69
CA ALA A 81 2.92 -1.84 33.89
C ALA A 81 3.79 -1.87 35.16
N GLY A 82 4.81 -2.73 35.23
CA GLY A 82 5.71 -2.86 36.38
C GLY A 82 7.04 -2.11 36.25
N LEU A 83 7.28 -1.37 35.16
CA LEU A 83 8.57 -0.73 34.92
C LEU A 83 8.79 0.51 35.79
N PRO A 84 10.01 0.72 36.32
CA PRO A 84 10.35 1.94 37.05
C PRO A 84 10.43 3.16 36.11
N ALA A 85 10.35 4.36 36.67
CA ALA A 85 10.38 5.61 35.88
C ALA A 85 11.65 5.78 35.03
N VAL A 86 12.79 5.21 35.45
CA VAL A 86 14.07 5.23 34.71
C VAL A 86 13.99 4.49 33.37
N ALA A 87 13.03 3.57 33.20
CA ALA A 87 12.80 2.85 31.97
C ALA A 87 11.96 3.65 30.93
N ALA A 88 12.01 4.98 30.99
CA ALA A 88 11.22 5.85 30.12
C ALA A 88 11.34 5.55 28.61
N PRO A 89 12.53 5.24 28.06
CA PRO A 89 12.67 4.89 26.64
C PRO A 89 11.82 3.68 26.20
N LEU A 90 11.46 2.80 27.13
CA LEU A 90 10.68 1.59 26.85
C LEU A 90 9.17 1.86 26.66
N TYR A 91 8.69 3.07 26.98
CA TYR A 91 7.28 3.43 26.82
C TYR A 91 6.85 3.61 25.34
N LEU A 92 7.77 3.91 24.42
CA LEU A 92 7.41 4.01 22.99
C LEU A 92 7.03 2.65 22.38
N PRO A 93 7.82 1.57 22.56
CA PRO A 93 7.38 0.22 22.21
C PRO A 93 6.02 -0.14 22.81
N ALA A 94 5.76 0.23 24.08
CA ALA A 94 4.46 0.04 24.73
C ALA A 94 3.31 0.69 23.97
N ALA A 95 3.50 1.97 23.61
CA ALA A 95 2.48 2.74 22.93
C ALA A 95 2.19 2.17 21.54
N ARG A 96 3.21 1.65 20.84
CA ARG A 96 3.04 0.96 19.57
C ARG A 96 2.23 -0.32 19.71
N ALA A 97 2.57 -1.16 20.69
CA ALA A 97 1.83 -2.38 20.99
C ALA A 97 0.37 -2.10 21.35
N ALA A 98 0.12 -1.07 22.16
CA ALA A 98 -1.23 -0.63 22.51
C ALA A 98 -2.05 -0.20 21.27
N LEU A 99 -1.45 0.55 20.33
CA LEU A 99 -2.12 0.87 19.06
C LEU A 99 -2.42 -0.35 18.21
N GLN A 100 -1.54 -1.35 18.17
CA GLN A 100 -1.77 -2.61 17.44
C GLN A 100 -2.93 -3.41 18.04
N GLN A 101 -3.10 -3.37 19.37
CA GLN A 101 -4.25 -3.96 20.06
C GLN A 101 -5.54 -3.13 19.96
N SER A 102 -5.54 -2.02 19.21
CA SER A 102 -6.66 -1.08 19.20
C SER A 102 -7.01 -0.50 20.59
N ASP A 103 -6.01 -0.31 21.46
CA ASP A 103 -6.11 0.46 22.71
C ASP A 103 -5.43 1.83 22.57
N PRO A 104 -6.11 2.82 21.96
CA PRO A 104 -5.58 4.17 21.77
C PRO A 104 -5.42 4.93 23.10
N THR A 105 -6.15 4.56 24.15
CA THR A 105 -6.03 5.24 25.45
C THR A 105 -4.73 4.85 26.14
N ALA A 106 -4.43 3.55 26.23
CA ALA A 106 -3.14 3.09 26.75
C ALA A 106 -1.97 3.63 25.92
N ALA A 107 -2.12 3.68 24.59
CA ALA A 107 -1.12 4.27 23.71
C ALA A 107 -0.80 5.72 24.12
N ARG A 108 -1.82 6.55 24.37
CA ARG A 108 -1.60 7.93 24.85
C ARG A 108 -0.96 7.97 26.22
N THR A 109 -1.37 7.11 27.15
CA THR A 109 -0.82 7.07 28.50
C THR A 109 0.69 6.77 28.48
N PHE A 110 1.12 5.75 27.74
CA PHE A 110 2.55 5.45 27.61
C PHE A 110 3.30 6.55 26.85
N THR A 111 2.72 7.08 25.76
CA THR A 111 3.30 8.19 25.02
C THR A 111 3.49 9.44 25.90
N ALA A 112 2.52 9.75 26.77
CA ALA A 112 2.61 10.87 27.71
C ALA A 112 3.71 10.66 28.75
N LYS A 113 3.82 9.46 29.33
CA LYS A 113 4.93 9.09 30.22
C LYS A 113 6.29 9.26 29.55
N PHE A 114 6.41 8.84 28.29
CA PHE A 114 7.62 9.04 27.49
C PHE A 114 7.93 10.54 27.32
N LEU A 115 6.97 11.32 26.80
CA LEU A 115 7.14 12.75 26.52
C LEU A 115 7.49 13.57 27.77
N TRP A 116 6.95 13.21 28.94
CA TRP A 116 7.22 13.92 30.20
C TRP A 116 8.50 13.49 30.92
N SER A 117 9.17 12.44 30.45
CA SER A 117 10.43 11.98 31.04
C SER A 117 11.61 12.93 30.77
N GLY A 118 11.53 13.73 29.71
CA GLY A 118 12.58 14.67 29.29
C GLY A 118 13.87 14.02 28.76
N GLN A 119 13.94 12.69 28.70
CA GLN A 119 15.13 11.94 28.27
C GLN A 119 14.93 11.36 26.86
N SER A 120 15.03 12.21 25.83
CA SER A 120 14.73 11.76 24.46
C SER A 120 15.48 12.54 23.39
N GLY A 121 15.96 11.83 22.37
CA GLY A 121 16.45 12.42 21.13
C GLY A 121 15.29 12.89 20.24
N GLU A 122 15.60 13.80 19.31
CA GLU A 122 14.63 14.43 18.41
C GLU A 122 13.78 13.40 17.63
N PHE A 123 14.41 12.33 17.14
CA PHE A 123 13.74 11.26 16.41
C PHE A 123 12.63 10.59 17.25
N GLN A 124 12.93 10.28 18.51
CA GLN A 124 12.00 9.59 19.39
C GLN A 124 10.86 10.53 19.81
N LEU A 125 11.14 11.82 20.02
CA LEU A 125 10.11 12.83 20.25
C LEU A 125 9.15 12.95 19.05
N LYS A 126 9.71 12.96 17.83
CA LYS A 126 8.91 13.01 16.59
C LYS A 126 8.01 11.77 16.48
N GLU A 127 8.54 10.59 16.79
CA GLU A 127 7.77 9.35 16.82
C GLU A 127 6.67 9.38 17.89
N ALA A 128 6.98 9.83 19.11
CA ALA A 128 6.02 9.97 20.20
C ALA A 128 4.84 10.86 19.77
N ARG A 129 5.12 12.01 19.16
CA ARG A 129 4.06 12.91 18.68
C ARG A 129 3.18 12.24 17.62
N ARG A 130 3.77 11.46 16.70
CA ARG A 130 3.03 10.66 15.72
C ARG A 130 2.12 9.62 16.39
N MET A 131 2.56 9.00 17.47
CA MET A 131 1.73 8.05 18.23
C MET A 131 0.52 8.73 18.87
N VAL A 132 0.68 9.94 19.43
CA VAL A 132 -0.46 10.73 19.94
C VAL A 132 -1.48 10.98 18.83
N ILE A 133 -1.03 11.44 17.65
CA ILE A 133 -1.92 11.70 16.51
C ILE A 133 -2.65 10.41 16.09
N ARG A 134 -1.92 9.31 15.91
CA ARG A 134 -2.49 8.00 15.52
C ARG A 134 -3.52 7.49 16.53
N SER A 135 -3.30 7.70 17.82
CA SER A 135 -4.26 7.30 18.86
C SER A 135 -5.61 8.00 18.73
N TYR A 136 -5.63 9.30 18.41
CA TYR A 136 -6.89 10.03 18.21
C TYR A 136 -7.57 9.62 16.90
N LEU A 137 -6.79 9.38 15.84
CA LEU A 137 -7.30 8.89 14.57
C LEU A 137 -7.93 7.50 14.71
N ALA A 138 -7.35 6.60 15.52
CA ALA A 138 -7.89 5.28 15.80
C ALA A 138 -9.27 5.34 16.48
N GLU A 139 -9.52 6.38 17.29
CA GLU A 139 -10.84 6.64 17.91
C GLU A 139 -11.77 7.49 17.02
N ARG A 140 -11.37 7.80 15.77
CA ARG A 140 -12.09 8.73 14.88
C ARG A 140 -12.33 10.12 15.48
N ARG A 141 -11.46 10.57 16.39
CA ARG A 141 -11.49 11.92 16.99
C ARG A 141 -10.66 12.88 16.14
N SER A 142 -11.20 13.26 14.99
CA SER A 142 -10.50 14.08 14.00
C SER A 142 -10.13 15.47 14.51
N ASP A 143 -10.95 16.06 15.36
CA ASP A 143 -10.72 17.33 16.05
C ASP A 143 -9.46 17.29 16.94
N ALA A 144 -9.36 16.29 17.81
CA ALA A 144 -8.23 16.10 18.71
C ALA A 144 -6.95 15.71 17.93
N ALA A 145 -7.10 14.88 16.89
CA ALA A 145 -6.01 14.54 15.99
C ALA A 145 -5.48 15.79 15.26
N TYR A 146 -6.37 16.68 14.81
CA TYR A 146 -6.01 17.93 14.15
C TYR A 146 -5.25 18.88 15.08
N LEU A 147 -5.68 19.02 16.34
CA LEU A 147 -4.95 19.81 17.33
C LEU A 147 -3.54 19.24 17.60
N ALA A 148 -3.42 17.91 17.72
CA ALA A 148 -2.13 17.25 17.86
C ALA A 148 -1.24 17.46 16.62
N LEU A 149 -1.83 17.49 15.43
CA LEU A 149 -1.14 17.79 14.17
C LEU A 149 -0.66 19.24 14.07
N LEU A 150 -1.46 20.20 14.55
CA LEU A 150 -1.01 21.60 14.63
C LEU A 150 0.21 21.74 15.54
N ARG A 151 0.20 21.05 16.69
CA ARG A 151 1.38 21.01 17.57
C ARG A 151 2.58 20.35 16.90
N TYR A 152 2.37 19.24 16.20
CA TYR A 152 3.42 18.57 15.45
C TYR A 152 4.03 19.48 14.36
N ARG A 153 3.19 20.20 13.62
CA ARG A 153 3.65 21.20 12.63
C ARG A 153 4.44 22.32 13.30
N GLN A 154 4.02 22.80 14.47
CA GLN A 154 4.77 23.81 15.21
C GLN A 154 6.17 23.32 15.59
N ASP A 155 6.30 22.07 16.01
CA ASP A 155 7.57 21.49 16.45
C ASP A 155 8.51 21.11 15.27
N TYR A 156 7.97 20.78 14.09
CA TYR A 156 8.74 20.18 12.98
C TYR A 156 8.56 20.84 11.60
N ALA A 157 8.01 22.05 11.52
CA ALA A 157 7.88 22.76 10.25
C ALA A 157 9.26 23.16 9.66
N PRO A 158 9.38 23.22 8.32
CA PRO A 158 8.38 22.87 7.31
C PRO A 158 8.19 21.36 7.15
N LEU A 159 6.96 20.93 6.89
CA LEU A 159 6.64 19.53 6.59
C LEU A 159 6.74 19.29 5.09
N ALA A 160 7.17 18.08 4.70
CA ALA A 160 7.10 17.64 3.30
C ALA A 160 5.64 17.47 2.85
N ASP A 161 5.39 17.63 1.55
CA ASP A 161 4.05 17.49 0.97
C ASP A 161 3.51 16.06 1.15
N GLU A 162 4.38 15.05 1.09
CA GLU A 162 4.00 13.65 1.31
C GLU A 162 3.53 13.41 2.75
N GLU A 163 4.22 13.98 3.73
CA GLU A 163 3.84 13.87 5.15
C GLU A 163 2.54 14.63 5.42
N THR A 164 2.39 15.82 4.85
CA THR A 164 1.17 16.61 4.94
C THR A 164 -0.02 15.86 4.32
N THR A 165 0.17 15.27 3.14
CA THR A 165 -0.85 14.48 2.45
C THR A 165 -1.24 13.24 3.27
N ALA A 166 -0.27 12.49 3.79
CA ALA A 166 -0.54 11.28 4.58
C ALA A 166 -1.39 11.56 5.83
N PHE A 167 -1.10 12.65 6.56
CA PHE A 167 -1.93 13.04 7.70
C PHE A 167 -3.32 13.53 7.29
N GLY A 168 -3.42 14.26 6.17
CA GLY A 168 -4.71 14.68 5.64
C GLY A 168 -5.61 13.50 5.25
N GLU A 169 -5.05 12.48 4.60
CA GLU A 169 -5.80 11.25 4.28
C GLU A 169 -6.32 10.57 5.55
N GLN A 170 -5.49 10.48 6.58
CA GLN A 170 -5.89 9.88 7.86
C GLN A 170 -7.00 10.68 8.55
N LEU A 171 -6.90 12.01 8.57
CA LEU A 171 -7.98 12.88 9.08
C LEU A 171 -9.28 12.67 8.31
N LEU A 172 -9.21 12.56 6.98
CA LEU A 172 -10.38 12.33 6.15
C LEU A 172 -11.01 10.96 6.41
N LEU A 173 -10.20 9.92 6.56
CA LEU A 173 -10.64 8.56 6.93
C LEU A 173 -11.27 8.53 8.33
N ALA A 174 -10.80 9.38 9.25
CA ALA A 174 -11.40 9.58 10.57
C ALA A 174 -12.70 10.40 10.52
N GLY A 175 -13.12 10.91 9.35
CA GLY A 175 -14.36 11.68 9.16
C GLY A 175 -14.20 13.20 9.25
N GLY A 176 -12.99 13.70 9.50
CA GLY A 176 -12.71 15.13 9.67
C GLY A 176 -12.53 15.87 8.36
N VAL A 177 -13.62 16.06 7.58
CA VAL A 177 -13.55 16.74 6.28
C VAL A 177 -13.08 18.19 6.42
N THR A 178 -13.60 18.92 7.41
CA THR A 178 -13.25 20.32 7.67
C THR A 178 -11.80 20.46 8.16
N GLU A 179 -11.40 19.62 9.11
CA GLU A 179 -10.02 19.59 9.63
C GLU A 179 -9.03 19.25 8.52
N THR A 180 -9.40 18.32 7.64
CA THR A 180 -8.59 17.97 6.46
C THR A 180 -8.47 19.18 5.52
N ALA A 181 -9.56 19.89 5.22
CA ALA A 181 -9.52 21.08 4.37
C ALA A 181 -8.55 22.14 4.93
N ASN A 182 -8.63 22.40 6.24
CA ASN A 182 -7.76 23.35 6.91
C ASN A 182 -6.30 22.88 6.94
N TRP A 183 -6.07 21.59 7.18
CA TRP A 183 -4.73 21.00 7.21
C TRP A 183 -4.00 21.12 5.87
N LEU A 184 -4.72 20.95 4.76
CA LEU A 184 -4.21 20.95 3.39
C LEU A 184 -4.10 22.34 2.76
N ALA A 185 -4.36 23.42 3.49
CA ALA A 185 -4.38 24.78 2.96
C ALA A 185 -3.10 25.15 2.18
N GLN A 186 -1.94 24.69 2.65
CA GLN A 186 -0.62 24.99 2.07
C GLN A 186 -0.24 24.12 0.86
N LEU A 187 -0.96 23.02 0.58
CA LEU A 187 -0.68 22.18 -0.58
C LEU A 187 -1.18 22.82 -1.88
N ALA A 188 -0.58 22.42 -2.99
CA ALA A 188 -1.04 22.79 -4.32
C ALA A 188 -2.53 22.46 -4.52
N GLU A 189 -3.25 23.38 -5.17
CA GLU A 189 -4.71 23.33 -5.35
C GLU A 189 -5.21 22.06 -6.05
N ASN A 190 -4.40 21.50 -6.94
CA ASN A 190 -4.80 20.40 -7.81
C ASN A 190 -4.33 19.03 -7.29
N THR A 191 -3.89 18.91 -6.03
CA THR A 191 -3.58 17.58 -5.47
C THR A 191 -4.86 16.74 -5.35
N PRO A 192 -4.81 15.41 -5.52
CA PRO A 192 -6.02 14.58 -5.48
C PRO A 192 -6.80 14.71 -4.17
N LEU A 193 -6.10 14.75 -3.05
CA LEU A 193 -6.76 14.86 -1.74
C LEU A 193 -7.48 16.21 -1.57
N LYS A 194 -6.87 17.32 -2.03
CA LYS A 194 -7.47 18.65 -1.93
C LYS A 194 -8.70 18.78 -2.84
N LEU A 195 -8.62 18.25 -4.06
CA LEU A 195 -9.79 18.17 -4.97
C LEU A 195 -10.94 17.37 -4.36
N LEU A 196 -10.65 16.20 -3.77
CA LEU A 196 -11.66 15.36 -3.11
C LEU A 196 -12.34 16.11 -1.95
N VAL A 197 -11.57 16.78 -1.11
CA VAL A 197 -12.09 17.53 0.04
C VAL A 197 -12.94 18.71 -0.43
N ARG A 198 -12.49 19.48 -1.42
CA ARG A 198 -13.27 20.59 -2.00
C ARG A 198 -14.58 20.14 -2.63
N MET A 199 -14.58 18.98 -3.28
CA MET A 199 -15.81 18.37 -3.81
C MET A 199 -16.75 17.96 -2.67
N LYS A 200 -16.23 17.33 -1.61
CA LYS A 200 -17.03 16.94 -0.42
C LYS A 200 -17.59 18.13 0.34
N THR A 201 -16.92 19.28 0.35
CA THR A 201 -17.37 20.52 0.98
C THR A 201 -18.17 21.43 0.04
N ALA A 202 -18.52 20.95 -1.17
CA ALA A 202 -19.22 21.71 -2.21
C ALA A 202 -18.51 23.02 -2.64
N GLN A 203 -17.21 23.14 -2.40
CA GLN A 203 -16.36 24.25 -2.88
C GLN A 203 -15.87 24.04 -4.31
N LEU A 204 -16.14 22.87 -4.88
CA LEU A 204 -15.82 22.50 -6.26
C LEU A 204 -16.94 21.61 -6.80
N SER A 205 -17.51 21.96 -7.96
CA SER A 205 -18.54 21.12 -8.59
C SER A 205 -17.94 19.80 -9.11
N PRO A 206 -18.74 18.74 -9.28
CA PRO A 206 -18.27 17.48 -9.83
C PRO A 206 -17.62 17.63 -11.21
N GLU A 207 -18.18 18.45 -12.09
CA GLU A 207 -17.66 18.72 -13.43
C GLU A 207 -16.31 19.43 -13.39
N ALA A 208 -16.17 20.43 -12.51
CA ALA A 208 -14.92 21.14 -12.32
C ALA A 208 -13.84 20.22 -11.72
N ALA A 209 -14.23 19.30 -10.82
CA ALA A 209 -13.33 18.28 -10.28
C ALA A 209 -12.86 17.30 -11.36
N ILE A 210 -13.75 16.86 -12.26
CA ILE A 210 -13.39 16.01 -13.41
C ILE A 210 -12.41 16.73 -14.32
N ALA A 211 -12.68 18.00 -14.66
CA ALA A 211 -11.80 18.79 -15.53
C ALA A 211 -10.40 18.97 -14.91
N ALA A 212 -10.33 19.28 -13.61
CA ALA A 212 -9.06 19.41 -12.89
C ALA A 212 -8.28 18.09 -12.84
N ALA A 213 -8.96 16.98 -12.53
CA ALA A 213 -8.33 15.67 -12.47
C ALA A 213 -7.81 15.20 -13.85
N ARG A 214 -8.59 15.40 -14.92
CA ARG A 214 -8.16 15.07 -16.30
C ARG A 214 -6.97 15.90 -16.74
N GLY A 215 -6.97 17.21 -16.46
CA GLY A 215 -5.84 18.09 -16.76
C GLY A 215 -4.56 17.72 -16.01
N ALA A 216 -4.66 17.05 -14.86
CA ALA A 216 -3.50 16.56 -14.12
C ALA A 216 -2.98 15.18 -14.61
N ILE A 217 -3.86 14.33 -15.15
CA ILE A 217 -3.49 13.02 -15.73
C ILE A 217 -2.77 13.23 -17.07
N GLU A 218 -3.32 14.09 -17.93
CA GLU A 218 -2.76 14.45 -19.23
C GLU A 218 -2.41 15.94 -19.23
N PRO A 219 -1.32 16.35 -18.55
CA PRO A 219 -0.89 17.74 -18.60
C PRO A 219 -0.66 18.11 -20.06
N PRO A 220 -1.16 19.26 -20.53
CA PRO A 220 -0.93 19.68 -21.90
C PRO A 220 0.57 19.64 -22.15
N THR A 221 0.98 18.93 -23.21
CA THR A 221 2.37 18.96 -23.65
C THR A 221 2.72 20.44 -23.80
N PRO A 222 3.75 20.98 -23.10
CA PRO A 222 4.12 22.35 -23.29
C PRO A 222 4.38 22.51 -24.78
N ALA A 223 3.53 23.28 -25.48
CA ALA A 223 3.84 23.66 -26.83
C ALA A 223 5.20 24.32 -26.74
N LEU A 224 6.23 23.70 -27.34
CA LEU A 224 7.51 24.33 -27.54
C LEU A 224 7.20 25.59 -28.35
N ALA A 225 7.01 26.71 -27.65
CA ALA A 225 6.85 28.00 -28.26
C ALA A 225 8.10 28.20 -29.11
N LEU A 226 7.95 28.05 -30.42
CA LEU A 226 9.01 28.38 -31.36
C LEU A 226 9.40 29.83 -31.06
N PRO A 227 10.67 30.11 -30.77
CA PRO A 227 11.07 31.46 -30.42
C PRO A 227 10.75 32.38 -31.60
N ASP A 228 9.89 33.37 -31.35
CA ASP A 228 9.72 34.53 -32.21
C ASP A 228 11.12 35.14 -32.42
N LYS A 229 11.56 35.17 -33.68
CA LYS A 229 12.91 35.60 -34.06
C LYS A 229 13.14 37.11 -33.90
N SER A 230 12.17 37.87 -33.37
CA SER A 230 12.22 39.33 -33.36
C SER A 230 12.57 39.99 -32.01
N SER A 231 12.66 39.28 -30.89
CA SER A 231 12.83 39.92 -29.57
C SER A 231 14.24 39.80 -28.98
N ARG A 232 14.90 40.96 -28.82
CA ARG A 232 16.21 41.14 -28.18
C ARG A 232 16.23 40.58 -26.75
N LYS A 233 17.37 39.96 -26.39
CA LYS A 233 17.68 39.29 -25.11
C LYS A 233 17.24 40.07 -23.86
N PRO A 234 16.54 39.39 -22.93
CA PRO A 234 16.87 39.42 -21.51
C PRO A 234 17.32 38.02 -21.03
N ILE A 235 17.95 37.99 -19.86
CA ILE A 235 18.58 36.84 -19.19
C ILE A 235 17.64 35.61 -19.22
N LYS A 236 18.12 34.49 -19.77
CA LYS A 236 17.42 33.19 -19.73
C LYS A 236 17.44 32.68 -18.29
N LEU A 237 16.41 32.97 -17.51
CA LEU A 237 15.99 32.05 -16.45
C LEU A 237 15.72 30.72 -17.16
N ALA A 238 16.30 29.62 -16.66
CA ALA A 238 15.98 28.30 -17.18
C ALA A 238 14.45 28.16 -17.25
N PRO A 239 13.86 27.64 -18.35
CA PRO A 239 12.44 27.40 -18.38
C PRO A 239 12.07 26.56 -17.15
N PRO A 240 10.97 26.88 -16.44
CA PRO A 240 10.53 26.07 -15.31
C PRO A 240 10.47 24.62 -15.78
N LEU A 241 11.05 23.71 -14.98
CA LEU A 241 10.98 22.29 -15.31
C LEU A 241 9.52 21.94 -15.61
N PRO A 242 9.25 21.13 -16.66
CA PRO A 242 7.90 20.64 -16.89
C PRO A 242 7.39 20.00 -15.60
N PRO A 243 6.09 20.15 -15.28
CA PRO A 243 5.54 19.58 -14.06
C PRO A 243 5.89 18.10 -14.00
N ALA A 244 6.36 17.64 -12.84
CA ALA A 244 6.70 16.25 -12.64
C ALA A 244 5.51 15.37 -13.03
N LYS A 245 5.77 14.26 -13.75
CA LYS A 245 4.71 13.31 -14.08
C LYS A 245 4.09 12.80 -12.77
N PRO A 246 2.75 12.70 -12.69
CA PRO A 246 2.09 12.24 -11.48
C PRO A 246 2.56 10.82 -11.14
N THR A 247 2.78 10.57 -9.85
CA THR A 247 3.10 9.25 -9.32
C THR A 247 1.92 8.31 -9.53
N GLY A 248 2.16 6.98 -9.48
CA GLY A 248 1.08 5.99 -9.58
C GLY A 248 -0.02 6.16 -8.52
N ARG A 249 0.33 6.67 -7.34
CA ARG A 249 -0.63 6.99 -6.26
C ARG A 249 -1.48 8.21 -6.61
N GLU A 250 -0.87 9.28 -7.13
CA GLU A 250 -1.61 10.48 -7.54
C GLU A 250 -2.55 10.19 -8.71
N LEU A 251 -2.08 9.42 -9.70
CA LEU A 251 -2.91 8.94 -10.80
C LEU A 251 -4.15 8.19 -10.29
N ALA A 252 -3.98 7.28 -9.32
CA ALA A 252 -5.11 6.59 -8.71
C ALA A 252 -6.07 7.56 -8.00
N GLY A 253 -5.54 8.58 -7.34
CA GLY A 253 -6.34 9.65 -6.71
C GLY A 253 -7.15 10.46 -7.72
N TYR A 254 -6.56 10.87 -8.85
CA TYR A 254 -7.26 11.59 -9.90
C TYR A 254 -8.38 10.76 -10.52
N TRP A 255 -8.13 9.49 -10.85
CA TRP A 255 -9.18 8.60 -11.31
C TRP A 255 -10.25 8.36 -10.25
N ALA A 256 -9.90 8.31 -8.96
CA ALA A 256 -10.89 8.19 -7.89
C ALA A 256 -11.83 9.41 -7.84
N ILE A 257 -11.30 10.62 -8.02
CA ILE A 257 -12.12 11.85 -8.10
C ILE A 257 -13.08 11.77 -9.30
N ILE A 258 -12.59 11.37 -10.48
CA ILE A 258 -13.43 11.23 -11.68
C ILE A 258 -14.57 10.23 -11.42
N GLY A 259 -14.27 9.09 -10.80
CA GLY A 259 -15.28 8.08 -10.46
C GLY A 259 -16.33 8.58 -9.47
N LEU A 260 -15.90 9.23 -8.38
CA LEU A 260 -16.79 9.79 -7.36
C LEU A 260 -17.66 10.94 -7.90
N ALA A 261 -17.08 11.80 -8.74
CA ALA A 261 -17.83 12.84 -9.43
C ALA A 261 -18.84 12.23 -10.41
N GLY A 262 -18.43 11.20 -11.16
CA GLY A 262 -19.31 10.43 -12.04
C GLY A 262 -20.48 9.77 -11.29
N GLU A 263 -20.25 9.31 -10.06
CA GLU A 263 -21.30 8.81 -9.17
C GLU A 263 -22.32 9.89 -8.80
N GLN A 264 -21.86 11.07 -8.38
CA GLN A 264 -22.74 12.20 -8.06
C GLN A 264 -23.56 12.66 -9.27
N LEU A 265 -22.98 12.58 -10.46
CA LEU A 265 -23.64 12.92 -11.73
C LEU A 265 -24.46 11.78 -12.32
N LYS A 266 -24.52 10.60 -11.68
CA LYS A 266 -25.16 9.39 -12.20
C LYS A 266 -24.67 8.99 -13.60
N ASN A 267 -23.39 9.24 -13.87
CA ASN A 267 -22.74 8.88 -15.13
C ASN A 267 -21.95 7.57 -14.97
N SER A 268 -22.61 6.45 -15.28
CA SER A 268 -22.03 5.11 -15.20
C SER A 268 -20.79 4.94 -16.08
N ALA A 269 -20.71 5.66 -17.21
CA ALA A 269 -19.55 5.61 -18.09
C ALA A 269 -18.27 6.13 -17.44
N LEU A 270 -18.37 7.27 -16.75
CA LEU A 270 -17.25 7.83 -15.99
C LEU A 270 -16.85 6.94 -14.81
N GLN A 271 -17.84 6.33 -14.14
CA GLN A 271 -17.57 5.40 -13.04
C GLN A 271 -16.79 4.17 -13.51
N VAL A 272 -17.24 3.53 -14.60
CA VAL A 272 -16.56 2.38 -15.20
C VAL A 272 -15.15 2.76 -15.64
N GLU A 273 -14.99 3.86 -16.38
CA GLU A 273 -13.69 4.30 -16.84
C GLU A 273 -12.72 4.51 -15.67
N ALA A 274 -13.16 5.23 -14.64
CA ALA A 274 -12.37 5.48 -13.45
C ALA A 274 -11.97 4.20 -12.71
N LEU A 275 -12.90 3.26 -12.52
CA LEU A 275 -12.64 1.99 -11.84
C LEU A 275 -11.71 1.09 -12.65
N GLU A 276 -11.90 0.99 -13.97
CA GLU A 276 -10.98 0.31 -14.88
C GLU A 276 -9.56 0.86 -14.75
N ARG A 277 -9.41 2.18 -14.84
CA ARG A 277 -8.08 2.82 -14.77
C ARG A 277 -7.41 2.63 -13.42
N ARG A 278 -8.17 2.70 -12.31
CA ARG A 278 -7.64 2.48 -10.95
C ARG A 278 -7.24 1.03 -10.72
N LEU A 279 -8.06 0.07 -11.16
CA LEU A 279 -7.72 -1.35 -11.06
C LEU A 279 -6.51 -1.70 -11.93
N ASN A 280 -6.25 -0.95 -13.00
CA ASN A 280 -5.04 -1.15 -13.79
C ASN A 280 -3.77 -0.61 -13.11
N LEU A 281 -3.88 0.18 -12.05
CA LEU A 281 -2.73 0.70 -11.31
C LEU A 281 -2.31 -0.28 -10.21
N ALA A 282 -1.08 -0.80 -10.31
CA ALA A 282 -0.50 -1.78 -9.37
C ALA A 282 -0.05 -1.19 -8.01
N VAL A 283 -0.25 0.12 -7.79
CA VAL A 283 0.43 0.89 -6.74
C VAL A 283 -0.41 1.09 -5.47
N VAL A 284 -1.73 0.92 -5.53
CA VAL A 284 -2.62 1.29 -4.41
C VAL A 284 -3.31 0.05 -3.82
N SER A 285 -3.27 -0.06 -2.48
CA SER A 285 -4.05 -1.06 -1.72
C SER A 285 -5.53 -0.86 -1.98
N GLU A 286 -6.28 -1.94 -2.15
CA GLU A 286 -7.73 -1.90 -2.41
C GLU A 286 -8.51 -1.17 -1.31
N ASP A 287 -8.01 -1.19 -0.07
CA ASP A 287 -8.66 -0.59 1.10
C ASP A 287 -8.23 0.86 1.37
N GLY A 288 -7.29 1.39 0.57
CA GLY A 288 -6.87 2.78 0.70
C GLY A 288 -7.96 3.75 0.25
N LEU A 289 -7.86 5.02 0.66
CA LEU A 289 -8.78 6.10 0.29
C LEU A 289 -9.04 6.19 -1.24
N PHE A 290 -8.03 5.85 -2.04
CA PHE A 290 -8.09 5.84 -3.51
C PHE A 290 -8.03 4.42 -4.12
N GLY A 291 -8.11 3.37 -3.30
CA GLY A 291 -8.14 1.97 -3.72
C GLY A 291 -9.43 1.60 -4.46
N ALA A 292 -9.32 0.76 -5.49
CA ALA A 292 -10.47 0.24 -6.22
C ALA A 292 -10.55 -1.28 -6.04
N ARG A 293 -11.77 -1.80 -5.88
CA ARG A 293 -12.04 -3.23 -5.72
C ARG A 293 -12.67 -3.79 -6.98
N ALA A 294 -12.25 -4.99 -7.37
CA ALA A 294 -12.85 -5.72 -8.50
C ALA A 294 -14.37 -5.92 -8.33
N ALA A 295 -14.82 -6.19 -7.11
CA ALA A 295 -16.24 -6.33 -6.78
C ALA A 295 -17.06 -5.07 -7.10
N THR A 296 -16.49 -3.87 -6.88
CA THR A 296 -17.15 -2.60 -7.21
C THR A 296 -17.29 -2.45 -8.73
N LEU A 297 -16.24 -2.76 -9.50
CA LEU A 297 -16.31 -2.70 -10.96
C LEU A 297 -17.32 -3.71 -11.52
N TRP A 298 -17.35 -4.94 -11.00
CA TRP A 298 -18.37 -5.94 -11.38
C TRP A 298 -19.79 -5.42 -11.20
N LYS A 299 -20.08 -4.79 -10.05
CA LYS A 299 -21.39 -4.21 -9.78
C LYS A 299 -21.78 -3.14 -10.80
N VAL A 300 -20.89 -2.17 -11.04
CA VAL A 300 -21.17 -1.08 -11.99
C VAL A 300 -21.30 -1.61 -13.43
N TYR A 301 -20.54 -2.64 -13.79
CA TYR A 301 -20.71 -3.30 -15.08
C TYR A 301 -22.06 -4.01 -15.21
N GLU A 302 -22.52 -4.74 -14.19
CA GLU A 302 -23.84 -5.39 -14.20
C GLU A 302 -24.95 -4.34 -14.39
N GLU A 303 -24.88 -3.22 -13.67
CA GLU A 303 -25.84 -2.11 -13.81
C GLU A 303 -25.84 -1.52 -15.23
N LEU A 304 -24.65 -1.29 -15.81
CA LEU A 304 -24.50 -0.80 -17.18
C LEU A 304 -25.02 -1.81 -18.22
N GLY A 305 -24.78 -3.10 -18.01
CA GLY A 305 -25.28 -4.17 -18.88
C GLY A 305 -26.81 -4.23 -18.87
N LEU A 306 -27.42 -4.18 -17.68
CA LEU A 306 -28.86 -4.10 -17.50
C LEU A 306 -29.46 -2.87 -18.18
N GLU A 307 -28.85 -1.68 -18.00
CA GLU A 307 -29.29 -0.45 -18.65
C GLU A 307 -29.27 -0.60 -20.18
N SER A 308 -28.19 -1.16 -20.72
CA SER A 308 -28.01 -1.35 -22.16
C SER A 308 -29.04 -2.33 -22.74
N ALA A 309 -29.29 -3.45 -22.05
CA ALA A 309 -30.30 -4.43 -22.45
C ALA A 309 -31.73 -3.87 -22.35
N ASN A 310 -32.04 -3.10 -21.30
CA ASN A 310 -33.33 -2.44 -21.13
C ASN A 310 -33.60 -1.43 -22.25
N ARG A 311 -32.59 -0.65 -22.68
CA ARG A 311 -32.71 0.25 -23.84
C ARG A 311 -33.01 -0.51 -25.13
N ALA A 312 -32.48 -1.73 -25.26
CA ALA A 312 -32.75 -2.64 -26.36
C ALA A 312 -34.01 -3.51 -26.17
N GLN A 313 -34.77 -3.31 -25.08
CA GLN A 313 -36.00 -4.05 -24.75
C GLN A 313 -35.81 -5.57 -24.64
N LEU A 314 -34.62 -6.03 -24.22
CA LEU A 314 -34.35 -7.46 -24.02
C LEU A 314 -34.78 -7.92 -22.63
N LEU A 315 -35.33 -9.12 -22.54
CA LEU A 315 -35.74 -9.72 -21.27
C LEU A 315 -34.60 -10.53 -20.64
N ILE A 316 -34.60 -10.62 -19.31
CA ILE A 316 -33.67 -11.49 -18.59
C ILE A 316 -33.98 -12.96 -18.94
N GLY A 317 -32.97 -13.72 -19.33
CA GLY A 317 -33.08 -15.10 -19.80
C GLY A 317 -32.96 -15.25 -21.32
N GLU A 318 -33.00 -14.15 -22.07
CA GLU A 318 -32.73 -14.12 -23.51
C GLU A 318 -31.22 -14.03 -23.81
N ASP A 319 -30.42 -14.86 -23.14
CA ASP A 319 -28.95 -14.75 -23.11
C ASP A 319 -28.28 -14.68 -24.49
N ASN A 320 -28.84 -15.38 -25.49
CA ASN A 320 -28.34 -15.33 -26.86
C ASN A 320 -28.53 -13.94 -27.50
N LEU A 321 -29.68 -13.30 -27.26
CA LEU A 321 -29.94 -11.94 -27.76
C LEU A 321 -29.07 -10.91 -27.04
N TRP A 322 -28.84 -11.11 -25.74
CA TRP A 322 -27.91 -10.28 -24.98
C TRP A 322 -26.47 -10.41 -25.51
N LEU A 323 -26.05 -11.64 -25.84
CA LEU A 323 -24.73 -11.89 -26.42
C LEU A 323 -24.59 -11.26 -27.80
N GLU A 324 -25.60 -11.38 -28.66
CA GLU A 324 -25.63 -10.74 -29.97
C GLU A 324 -25.55 -9.21 -29.85
N LEU A 325 -26.34 -8.62 -28.96
CA LEU A 325 -26.29 -7.18 -28.66
C LEU A 325 -24.89 -6.76 -28.19
N ALA A 326 -24.26 -7.54 -27.30
CA ALA A 326 -22.91 -7.25 -26.81
C ALA A 326 -21.86 -7.28 -27.94
N VAL A 327 -21.95 -8.26 -28.85
CA VAL A 327 -21.06 -8.38 -30.01
C VAL A 327 -21.25 -7.19 -30.96
N ASN A 328 -22.50 -6.83 -31.29
CA ASN A 328 -22.80 -5.70 -32.16
C ASN A 328 -22.31 -4.36 -31.56
N ASN A 329 -22.39 -4.22 -30.24
CA ASN A 329 -21.92 -3.04 -29.53
C ASN A 329 -20.39 -2.99 -29.36
N THR A 330 -19.63 -4.03 -29.73
CA THR A 330 -18.17 -4.07 -29.51
C THR A 330 -17.45 -2.92 -30.22
N THR A 331 -17.94 -2.50 -31.39
CA THR A 331 -17.38 -1.38 -32.16
C THR A 331 -18.16 -0.07 -31.95
N ALA A 332 -19.50 -0.15 -31.92
CA ALA A 332 -20.37 1.03 -31.83
C ALA A 332 -20.38 1.66 -30.42
N GLU A 333 -20.54 0.83 -29.39
CA GLU A 333 -20.61 1.26 -27.99
C GLU A 333 -19.74 0.34 -27.10
N PRO A 334 -18.39 0.42 -27.19
CA PRO A 334 -17.50 -0.55 -26.54
C PRO A 334 -17.64 -0.61 -25.01
N LEU A 335 -18.14 0.47 -24.41
CA LEU A 335 -18.47 0.51 -22.99
C LEU A 335 -19.73 -0.30 -22.67
N ALA A 336 -20.82 -0.11 -23.42
CA ALA A 336 -22.05 -0.89 -23.26
C ALA A 336 -21.80 -2.39 -23.50
N ALA A 337 -21.00 -2.73 -24.52
CA ALA A 337 -20.56 -4.10 -24.78
C ALA A 337 -19.86 -4.73 -23.57
N ARG A 338 -18.94 -4.02 -22.90
CA ARG A 338 -18.29 -4.52 -21.67
C ARG A 338 -19.29 -4.76 -20.54
N GLY A 339 -20.27 -3.86 -20.34
CA GLY A 339 -21.34 -4.06 -19.37
C GLY A 339 -22.19 -5.31 -19.67
N LEU A 340 -22.56 -5.52 -20.93
CA LEU A 340 -23.32 -6.69 -21.37
C LEU A 340 -22.52 -7.99 -21.22
N PHE A 341 -21.25 -8.02 -21.65
CA PHE A 341 -20.39 -9.20 -21.47
C PHE A 341 -20.14 -9.50 -19.99
N ALA A 342 -19.99 -8.48 -19.15
CA ALA A 342 -19.85 -8.64 -17.71
C ALA A 342 -21.12 -9.22 -17.07
N PHE A 343 -22.29 -8.75 -17.49
CA PHE A 343 -23.57 -9.32 -17.05
C PHE A 343 -23.66 -10.79 -17.43
N LEU A 344 -23.39 -11.14 -18.70
CA LEU A 344 -23.43 -12.52 -19.18
C LEU A 344 -22.42 -13.42 -18.47
N ALA A 345 -21.21 -12.91 -18.20
CA ALA A 345 -20.17 -13.62 -17.46
C ALA A 345 -20.63 -14.12 -16.08
N ARG A 346 -21.47 -13.32 -15.40
CA ARG A 346 -21.95 -13.62 -14.04
C ARG A 346 -23.34 -14.24 -13.98
N ARG A 347 -24.23 -13.85 -14.89
CA ARG A 347 -25.67 -14.14 -14.83
C ARG A 347 -26.17 -15.04 -15.96
N GLY A 348 -25.33 -15.34 -16.96
CA GLY A 348 -25.69 -16.26 -18.03
C GLY A 348 -26.15 -17.62 -17.48
N ALA A 349 -27.26 -18.13 -18.01
CA ALA A 349 -27.89 -19.37 -17.57
C ALA A 349 -26.99 -20.58 -17.81
N SER A 350 -26.37 -20.67 -18.99
CA SER A 350 -25.45 -21.76 -19.34
C SER A 350 -24.00 -21.42 -19.01
N ALA A 351 -23.19 -22.45 -18.72
CA ALA A 351 -21.75 -22.28 -18.54
C ALA A 351 -21.07 -21.74 -19.81
N GLU A 352 -21.56 -22.13 -20.99
CA GLU A 352 -21.08 -21.65 -22.28
C GLU A 352 -21.24 -20.13 -22.44
N ILE A 353 -22.43 -19.59 -22.13
CA ILE A 353 -22.68 -18.15 -22.20
C ILE A 353 -21.82 -17.39 -21.18
N ARG A 354 -21.71 -17.91 -19.96
CA ARG A 354 -20.83 -17.30 -18.95
C ARG A 354 -19.39 -17.25 -19.44
N ASN A 355 -18.86 -18.34 -19.98
CA ASN A 355 -17.50 -18.40 -20.49
C ASN A 355 -17.29 -17.48 -21.70
N ALA A 356 -18.25 -17.42 -22.62
CA ALA A 356 -18.22 -16.47 -23.73
C ALA A 356 -18.15 -15.01 -23.23
N GLY A 357 -18.97 -14.66 -22.23
CA GLY A 357 -18.94 -13.34 -21.59
C GLY A 357 -17.58 -13.02 -20.96
N LYS A 358 -17.01 -13.95 -20.18
CA LYS A 358 -15.69 -13.80 -19.53
C LYS A 358 -14.58 -13.56 -20.55
N VAL A 359 -14.48 -14.42 -21.55
CA VAL A 359 -13.43 -14.35 -22.59
C VAL A 359 -13.52 -13.05 -23.38
N ARG A 360 -14.74 -12.66 -23.80
CA ARG A 360 -14.96 -11.41 -24.55
C ARG A 360 -14.62 -10.19 -23.71
N LEU A 361 -15.05 -10.13 -22.45
CA LEU A 361 -14.73 -9.02 -21.54
C LEU A 361 -13.22 -8.92 -21.29
N ALA A 362 -12.55 -10.03 -21.01
CA ALA A 362 -11.10 -10.07 -20.82
C ALA A 362 -10.36 -9.56 -22.06
N ALA A 363 -10.74 -10.05 -23.25
CA ALA A 363 -10.14 -9.60 -24.52
C ALA A 363 -10.35 -8.09 -24.76
N MET A 364 -11.54 -7.55 -24.45
CA MET A 364 -11.79 -6.10 -24.59
C MET A 364 -10.96 -5.26 -23.64
N LEU A 365 -10.77 -5.71 -22.39
CA LEU A 365 -9.92 -5.03 -21.42
C LEU A 365 -8.45 -5.06 -21.86
N MET A 366 -7.97 -6.22 -22.30
CA MET A 366 -6.59 -6.36 -22.77
C MET A 366 -6.31 -5.57 -24.05
N GLY A 367 -7.27 -5.54 -24.99
CA GLY A 367 -7.18 -4.70 -26.19
C GLY A 367 -7.08 -3.20 -25.90
N LYS A 368 -7.53 -2.75 -24.72
CA LYS A 368 -7.41 -1.36 -24.23
C LYS A 368 -6.17 -1.13 -23.36
N GLY A 369 -5.30 -2.14 -23.20
CA GLY A 369 -4.14 -2.10 -22.32
C GLY A 369 -4.50 -2.13 -20.82
N LEU A 370 -5.69 -2.66 -20.48
CA LEU A 370 -6.17 -2.81 -19.11
C LEU A 370 -5.91 -4.22 -18.56
N ASP A 371 -4.79 -4.84 -18.94
CA ASP A 371 -4.49 -6.24 -18.63
C ASP A 371 -4.52 -6.53 -17.12
N ILE A 372 -3.99 -5.62 -16.28
CA ILE A 372 -4.00 -5.80 -14.81
C ILE A 372 -5.44 -5.77 -14.27
N THR A 373 -6.32 -4.98 -14.89
CA THR A 373 -7.76 -4.99 -14.54
C THR A 373 -8.39 -6.32 -14.91
N ALA A 374 -8.09 -6.85 -16.10
CA ALA A 374 -8.58 -8.17 -16.52
C ALA A 374 -8.11 -9.26 -15.54
N VAL A 375 -6.83 -9.27 -15.19
CA VAL A 375 -6.29 -10.19 -14.18
C VAL A 375 -7.02 -10.06 -12.85
N ARG A 376 -7.20 -8.84 -12.32
CA ARG A 376 -7.87 -8.61 -11.03
C ARG A 376 -9.36 -9.00 -11.04
N LEU A 377 -10.04 -8.92 -12.19
CA LEU A 377 -11.44 -9.32 -12.30
C LEU A 377 -11.62 -10.84 -12.35
N PHE A 378 -10.67 -11.57 -12.93
CA PHE A 378 -10.81 -13.00 -13.25
C PHE A 378 -9.87 -13.93 -12.49
N ALA A 379 -8.90 -13.42 -11.74
CA ALA A 379 -8.02 -14.25 -10.90
C ALA A 379 -8.86 -15.05 -9.90
N GLY A 380 -8.75 -16.39 -9.94
CA GLY A 380 -9.52 -17.29 -9.09
C GLY A 380 -10.79 -17.87 -9.68
N GLU A 381 -11.21 -17.40 -10.86
CA GLU A 381 -12.27 -18.06 -11.60
C GLU A 381 -11.64 -19.10 -12.54
N ALA A 382 -11.72 -20.38 -12.18
CA ALA A 382 -11.09 -21.47 -12.93
C ALA A 382 -11.34 -21.40 -14.46
N ASP A 383 -12.57 -21.05 -14.85
CA ASP A 383 -12.96 -20.92 -16.27
C ASP A 383 -12.49 -19.62 -16.95
N GLY A 384 -12.23 -18.56 -16.18
CA GLY A 384 -11.75 -17.27 -16.69
C GLY A 384 -10.22 -17.16 -16.72
N GLU A 385 -9.54 -17.86 -15.83
CA GLU A 385 -8.10 -17.76 -15.60
C GLU A 385 -7.26 -18.45 -16.69
N ALA A 386 -7.70 -19.62 -17.20
CA ALA A 386 -6.94 -20.38 -18.19
C ALA A 386 -6.70 -19.61 -19.52
N PRO A 387 -7.71 -18.99 -20.15
CA PRO A 387 -7.49 -18.19 -21.36
C PRO A 387 -6.56 -16.98 -21.14
N LEU A 388 -6.60 -16.37 -19.95
CA LEU A 388 -5.72 -15.25 -19.58
C LEU A 388 -4.27 -15.72 -19.43
N LEU A 389 -4.06 -16.88 -18.79
CA LEU A 389 -2.73 -17.45 -18.61
C LEU A 389 -2.07 -17.83 -19.95
N GLU A 390 -2.83 -18.30 -20.93
CA GLU A 390 -2.31 -18.57 -22.28
C GLU A 390 -1.81 -17.29 -22.96
N GLN A 391 -2.60 -16.21 -22.91
CA GLN A 391 -2.18 -14.91 -23.47
C GLN A 391 -0.96 -14.34 -22.75
N ILE A 392 -0.86 -14.54 -21.44
CA ILE A 392 0.31 -14.14 -20.63
C ILE A 392 1.56 -14.92 -21.03
N GLN A 393 1.42 -16.21 -21.33
CA GLN A 393 2.54 -17.03 -21.83
C GLN A 393 3.01 -16.59 -23.21
N ALA A 394 2.15 -15.96 -24.02
CA ALA A 394 2.52 -15.38 -25.29
C ALA A 394 3.16 -13.97 -25.17
N ALA A 395 2.95 -13.26 -24.05
CA ALA A 395 3.52 -11.94 -23.80
C ALA A 395 5.05 -11.98 -23.64
N ASP A 396 5.72 -10.85 -23.88
CA ASP A 396 7.16 -10.70 -23.64
C ASP A 396 7.52 -10.90 -22.16
N LYS A 397 8.80 -11.16 -21.87
CA LYS A 397 9.26 -11.52 -20.52
C LYS A 397 8.91 -10.46 -19.47
N ALA A 398 9.04 -9.17 -19.78
CA ALA A 398 8.78 -8.11 -18.81
C ALA A 398 7.28 -8.00 -18.53
N ARG A 399 6.45 -7.98 -19.58
CA ARG A 399 4.99 -7.92 -19.44
C ARG A 399 4.44 -9.15 -18.75
N ARG A 400 4.90 -10.35 -19.13
CA ARG A 400 4.53 -11.61 -18.48
C ARG A 400 4.82 -11.58 -16.98
N SER A 401 5.99 -11.11 -16.59
CA SER A 401 6.38 -10.99 -15.18
C SER A 401 5.46 -10.07 -14.40
N GLU A 402 5.06 -8.93 -14.99
CA GLU A 402 4.13 -7.99 -14.36
C GLU A 402 2.73 -8.59 -14.18
N LEU A 403 2.22 -9.30 -15.19
CA LEU A 403 0.91 -9.95 -15.15
C LEU A 403 0.88 -11.11 -14.14
N LEU A 404 1.94 -11.91 -14.06
CA LEU A 404 2.07 -12.95 -13.04
C LEU A 404 2.13 -12.36 -11.62
N ILE A 405 2.81 -11.22 -11.43
CA ILE A 405 2.77 -10.50 -10.15
C ILE A 405 1.33 -10.05 -9.83
N ALA A 406 0.59 -9.53 -10.81
CA ALA A 406 -0.81 -9.14 -10.59
C ALA A 406 -1.69 -10.33 -10.21
N PHE A 407 -1.51 -11.50 -10.84
CA PHE A 407 -2.20 -12.75 -10.49
C PHE A 407 -1.88 -13.19 -9.05
N GLY A 408 -0.60 -13.18 -8.68
CA GLY A 408 -0.18 -13.53 -7.33
C GLY A 408 -0.77 -12.59 -6.28
N GLN A 409 -0.82 -11.28 -6.56
CA GLN A 409 -1.44 -10.30 -5.66
C GLN A 409 -2.94 -10.53 -5.49
N ALA A 410 -3.65 -10.85 -6.58
CA ALA A 410 -5.07 -11.13 -6.54
C ALA A 410 -5.38 -12.44 -5.79
N ALA A 411 -4.57 -13.48 -5.94
CA ALA A 411 -4.68 -14.71 -5.14
C ALA A 411 -4.41 -14.45 -3.65
N ALA A 412 -3.36 -13.68 -3.33
CA ALA A 412 -3.05 -13.32 -1.94
C ALA A 412 -4.16 -12.52 -1.26
N ALA A 413 -4.83 -11.61 -1.99
CA ALA A 413 -5.97 -10.85 -1.48
C ALA A 413 -7.19 -11.75 -1.14
N ARG A 414 -7.30 -12.92 -1.78
CA ARG A 414 -8.33 -13.93 -1.50
C ARG A 414 -7.91 -14.93 -0.40
N GLY A 415 -6.72 -14.78 0.18
CA GLY A 415 -6.17 -15.70 1.18
C GLY A 415 -5.53 -16.96 0.58
N GLU A 416 -5.43 -17.07 -0.73
CA GLU A 416 -4.86 -18.23 -1.44
C GLU A 416 -3.33 -18.10 -1.55
N HIS A 417 -2.67 -18.09 -0.40
CA HIS A 417 -1.25 -17.75 -0.30
C HIS A 417 -0.31 -18.73 -1.00
N ALA A 418 -0.66 -20.02 -1.07
CA ALA A 418 0.10 -21.02 -1.82
C ALA A 418 0.07 -20.75 -3.33
N GLN A 419 -1.12 -20.54 -3.89
CA GLN A 419 -1.29 -20.20 -5.31
C GLN A 419 -0.62 -18.86 -5.65
N ALA A 420 -0.72 -17.88 -4.76
CA ALA A 420 -0.03 -16.60 -4.90
C ALA A 420 1.49 -16.79 -5.06
N ALA A 421 2.08 -17.63 -4.21
CA ALA A 421 3.51 -17.96 -4.27
C ALA A 421 3.90 -18.59 -5.61
N GLU A 422 3.09 -19.51 -6.15
CA GLU A 422 3.34 -20.12 -7.46
C GLU A 422 3.40 -19.07 -8.58
N TYR A 423 2.45 -18.13 -8.60
CA TYR A 423 2.47 -17.04 -9.58
C TYR A 423 3.71 -16.15 -9.43
N PHE A 424 4.08 -15.81 -8.21
CA PHE A 424 5.28 -15.01 -7.94
C PHE A 424 6.58 -15.74 -8.32
N LEU A 425 6.65 -17.06 -8.14
CA LEU A 425 7.81 -17.87 -8.54
C LEU A 425 7.97 -17.98 -10.06
N ARG A 426 6.85 -17.97 -10.80
CA ARG A 426 6.86 -17.94 -12.27
C ARG A 426 7.22 -16.57 -12.83
N ALA A 427 7.03 -15.51 -12.05
CA ALA A 427 7.47 -14.17 -12.37
C ALA A 427 9.00 -14.03 -12.18
N SER A 428 9.60 -13.04 -12.85
CA SER A 428 11.05 -12.80 -12.79
C SER A 428 11.39 -11.62 -11.88
N GLY A 429 12.55 -11.70 -11.22
CA GLY A 429 13.16 -10.59 -10.47
C GLY A 429 12.95 -10.66 -8.95
N THR A 430 13.80 -9.90 -8.25
CA THR A 430 13.92 -9.90 -6.77
C THR A 430 12.63 -9.49 -6.06
N ARG A 431 11.79 -8.65 -6.69
CA ARG A 431 10.49 -8.26 -6.13
C ARG A 431 9.54 -9.46 -6.09
N ALA A 432 9.48 -10.24 -7.15
CA ALA A 432 8.62 -11.41 -7.22
C ALA A 432 9.06 -12.48 -6.21
N GLN A 433 10.37 -12.74 -6.10
CA GLN A 433 10.92 -13.68 -5.12
C GLN A 433 10.58 -13.30 -3.67
N ARG A 434 10.65 -12.01 -3.31
CA ARG A 434 10.23 -11.54 -1.98
C ARG A 434 8.74 -11.76 -1.74
N LEU A 435 7.89 -11.40 -2.71
CA LEU A 435 6.45 -11.64 -2.62
C LEU A 435 6.11 -13.13 -2.51
N ALA A 436 6.86 -14.00 -3.20
CA ALA A 436 6.73 -15.45 -3.09
C ALA A 436 7.07 -15.94 -1.67
N ALA A 437 8.21 -15.51 -1.11
CA ALA A 437 8.62 -15.88 0.24
C ALA A 437 7.60 -15.41 1.30
N ASP A 438 7.15 -14.15 1.21
CA ASP A 438 6.11 -13.61 2.11
C ASP A 438 4.80 -14.42 2.02
N SER A 439 4.43 -14.87 0.81
CA SER A 439 3.21 -15.67 0.60
C SER A 439 3.37 -17.10 1.13
N LEU A 440 4.53 -17.73 0.95
CA LEU A 440 4.81 -19.06 1.51
C LEU A 440 4.77 -19.05 3.04
N MET A 441 5.29 -18.00 3.69
CA MET A 441 5.18 -17.83 5.14
C MET A 441 3.72 -17.80 5.59
N ARG A 442 2.85 -17.09 4.87
CA ARG A 442 1.41 -17.01 5.18
C ARG A 442 0.64 -18.28 4.82
N ALA A 443 1.20 -19.13 3.96
CA ALA A 443 0.68 -20.44 3.61
C ALA A 443 1.13 -21.56 4.57
N ASP A 444 1.81 -21.21 5.67
CA ASP A 444 2.41 -22.16 6.63
C ASP A 444 3.47 -23.08 5.99
N LEU A 445 4.26 -22.52 5.05
CA LEU A 445 5.39 -23.19 4.39
C LEU A 445 6.73 -22.46 4.68
N PRO A 446 7.15 -22.41 5.96
CA PRO A 446 8.30 -21.58 6.38
C PRO A 446 9.65 -22.07 5.82
N GLU A 447 9.82 -23.38 5.62
CA GLU A 447 11.06 -23.93 5.06
C GLU A 447 11.30 -23.47 3.62
N ASP A 448 10.24 -23.45 2.80
CA ASP A 448 10.34 -23.01 1.41
C ASP A 448 10.56 -21.50 1.32
N ALA A 449 9.91 -20.73 2.21
CA ALA A 449 10.18 -19.30 2.33
C ALA A 449 11.63 -19.02 2.73
N GLN A 450 12.17 -19.76 3.71
CA GLN A 450 13.56 -19.64 4.15
C GLN A 450 14.54 -19.88 2.99
N ARG A 451 14.36 -20.96 2.22
CA ARG A 451 15.20 -21.26 1.06
C ARG A 451 15.22 -20.12 0.03
N LEU A 452 14.07 -19.46 -0.20
CA LEU A 452 14.00 -18.30 -1.08
C LEU A 452 14.75 -17.09 -0.53
N TYR A 453 14.61 -16.78 0.76
CA TYR A 453 15.37 -15.69 1.38
C TYR A 453 16.88 -15.93 1.37
N GLU A 454 17.31 -17.16 1.64
CA GLU A 454 18.73 -17.54 1.55
C GLU A 454 19.28 -17.35 0.14
N GLY A 455 18.47 -17.66 -0.88
CA GLY A 455 18.81 -17.40 -2.28
C GLY A 455 18.94 -15.90 -2.60
N LEU A 456 18.13 -15.05 -1.97
CA LEU A 456 18.16 -13.58 -2.13
C LEU A 456 19.37 -12.91 -1.47
N LEU A 457 19.96 -13.55 -0.46
CA LEU A 457 21.11 -13.03 0.29
C LEU A 457 22.46 -13.40 -0.35
N LYS A 458 22.48 -14.33 -1.31
CA LYS A 458 23.69 -14.68 -2.05
C LYS A 458 23.91 -13.63 -3.16
N PRO A 459 25.04 -12.90 -3.14
CA PRO A 459 25.32 -11.80 -4.06
C PRO A 459 25.49 -12.23 -5.51
#